data_AF-A0A0E9WE84-F1
#
_entry.id   AF-A0A0E9WE84-F1
#
_cell.length_a   1.000
_cell.length_b   1.000
_cell.length_c   1.000
_cell.angle_alpha   90.00
_cell.angle_beta   90.00
_cell.angle_gamma   90.00
#
_symmetry.space_group_name_H-M   'P 1'
#
loop_
_entity.id
_entity.type
_entity.pdbx_description
1 polymer ?
#
loop_
_entity_poly.entity_id
_entity_poly.type
_entity_poly.pdbx_seq_one_letter_code
_entity_poly.pdbx_strand_id
1 'polypeptide(L)'
;MYPKAVQDLCGWKIRSLACGKSSIIIAADDSTISWGPSPTFGELGYGDNKPKSSTTAQEVKTLDGIYPEQVVMGYAHSLVIARQETEQEQEKLKKLPEYNPRML
;
A
#
# COMPACT_ATOMS: atom_id res chain seq x y z
N MET A 1 18.13 -12.16 -17.05
CA MET A 1 17.17 -11.16 -16.52
C MET A 1 17.78 -9.78 -16.76
N TYR A 2 17.04 -8.80 -17.27
CA TYR A 2 17.56 -7.45 -17.54
C TYR A 2 16.67 -6.40 -16.86
N PRO A 3 17.22 -5.25 -16.41
CA PRO A 3 16.42 -4.17 -15.86
C PRO A 3 15.40 -3.66 -16.89
N LYS A 4 14.12 -3.59 -16.50
CA LYS A 4 13.05 -3.02 -17.31
C LYS A 4 12.38 -1.89 -16.53
N ALA A 5 12.22 -0.74 -17.17
CA ALA A 5 11.51 0.39 -16.58
C ALA A 5 10.02 0.05 -16.41
N VAL A 6 9.47 0.39 -15.24
CA VAL A 6 8.02 0.30 -14.97
C VAL A 6 7.38 1.58 -15.47
N GLN A 7 6.84 1.55 -16.69
CA GLN A 7 6.30 2.73 -17.36
C GLN A 7 5.11 3.36 -16.62
N ASP A 8 4.32 2.55 -15.90
CA ASP A 8 3.18 3.02 -15.10
C ASP A 8 3.58 4.00 -13.99
N LEU A 9 4.84 3.96 -13.55
CA LEU A 9 5.39 4.84 -12.51
C LEU A 9 6.18 6.03 -13.09
N CYS A 10 6.14 6.22 -14.41
CA CYS A 10 6.83 7.35 -15.03
C CYS A 10 6.21 8.67 -14.56
N GLY A 11 7.04 9.59 -14.06
CA GLY A 11 6.61 10.88 -13.51
C GLY A 11 6.29 10.86 -12.03
N TRP A 12 6.20 9.68 -11.41
CA TRP A 12 5.98 9.56 -9.96
C TRP A 12 7.29 9.66 -9.19
N LYS A 13 7.30 10.39 -8.08
CA LYS A 13 8.46 10.44 -7.18
C LYS A 13 8.42 9.28 -6.20
N ILE A 14 9.17 8.23 -6.50
CA ILE A 14 9.27 7.06 -5.63
C ILE A 14 10.04 7.40 -4.36
N ARG A 15 9.43 7.21 -3.19
CA ARG A 15 10.02 7.51 -1.86
C ARG A 15 10.39 6.26 -1.09
N SER A 16 9.52 5.24 -1.12
CA SER A 16 9.77 3.95 -0.46
C SER A 16 9.14 2.84 -1.29
N LEU A 17 9.79 1.68 -1.34
CA LEU A 17 9.33 0.50 -2.07
C LEU A 17 9.55 -0.75 -1.23
N ALA A 18 8.58 -1.65 -1.24
CA ALA A 18 8.69 -2.96 -0.62
C ALA A 18 8.06 -4.05 -1.48
N CYS A 19 8.54 -5.27 -1.30
CA CYS A 19 8.19 -6.45 -2.08
C CYS A 19 7.99 -7.62 -1.10
N GLY A 20 6.84 -8.28 -1.20
CA GLY A 20 6.57 -9.54 -0.50
C GLY A 20 6.93 -10.75 -1.36
N LYS A 21 6.12 -11.83 -1.27
CA LYS A 21 6.29 -13.02 -2.12
C LYS A 21 6.11 -12.72 -3.62
N SER A 22 5.03 -12.02 -3.94
CA SER A 22 4.63 -11.70 -5.32
C SER A 22 4.03 -10.29 -5.45
N SER A 23 3.79 -9.63 -4.33
CA SER A 23 3.13 -8.34 -4.25
C SER A 23 4.15 -7.24 -4.01
N ILE A 24 3.88 -6.08 -4.60
CA ILE A 24 4.72 -4.89 -4.53
C ILE A 24 3.87 -3.75 -3.99
N ILE A 25 4.43 -2.98 -3.06
CA ILE A 25 3.85 -1.75 -2.53
C ILE A 25 4.88 -0.63 -2.59
N ILE A 26 4.42 0.57 -2.90
CA ILE A 26 5.25 1.75 -3.12
C ILE A 26 4.58 2.96 -2.50
N ALA A 27 5.35 3.75 -1.75
CA ALA A 27 5.02 5.13 -1.45
C ALA A 27 5.60 6.01 -2.56
N ALA A 28 4.71 6.63 -3.35
CA ALA A 28 5.06 7.48 -4.47
C ALA A 28 4.29 8.79 -4.38
N ASP A 29 4.99 9.93 -4.45
CA ASP A 29 4.43 11.25 -4.18
C ASP A 29 3.64 11.25 -2.86
N ASP A 30 2.34 11.55 -2.88
CA ASP A 30 1.49 11.55 -1.68
C ASP A 30 0.59 10.30 -1.62
N SER A 31 0.78 9.35 -2.54
CA SER A 31 -0.07 8.16 -2.71
C SER A 31 0.66 6.87 -2.36
N THR A 32 -0.15 5.87 -2.01
CA THR A 32 0.31 4.47 -1.91
C THR A 32 -0.12 3.73 -3.16
N ILE A 33 0.81 3.07 -3.85
CA ILE A 33 0.57 2.27 -5.04
C ILE A 33 0.91 0.82 -4.72
N SER A 34 0.05 -0.11 -5.12
CA SER A 34 0.30 -1.54 -4.96
C SER A 34 -0.15 -2.33 -6.18
N TRP A 35 0.52 -3.46 -6.42
CA TRP A 35 0.09 -4.45 -7.41
C TRP A 35 0.73 -5.82 -7.13
N GLY A 36 0.14 -6.87 -7.68
CA GLY A 36 0.61 -8.24 -7.48
C GLY A 36 -0.38 -9.25 -8.07
N PRO A 37 0.12 -10.38 -8.62
CA PRO A 37 -0.74 -11.45 -9.11
C PRO A 37 -1.36 -12.23 -7.95
N SER A 38 -2.47 -12.92 -8.22
CA SER A 38 -3.05 -13.87 -7.27
C SER A 38 -2.09 -15.05 -6.99
N PRO A 39 -2.06 -15.62 -5.78
CA PRO A 39 -2.88 -15.30 -4.62
C PRO A 39 -2.31 -14.17 -3.76
N THR A 40 -3.20 -13.31 -3.27
CA THR A 40 -2.94 -12.23 -2.30
C THR A 40 -3.82 -12.44 -1.07
N PHE A 41 -3.40 -11.90 0.06
CA PHE A 41 -4.00 -12.08 1.38
C PHE A 41 -4.47 -10.77 2.01
N GLY A 42 -4.45 -9.67 1.24
CA GLY A 42 -4.87 -8.33 1.67
C GLY A 42 -3.73 -7.31 1.70
N GLU A 43 -2.50 -7.75 1.44
CA GLU A 43 -1.29 -6.91 1.46
C GLU A 43 -1.29 -5.79 0.40
N LEU A 44 -2.13 -5.88 -0.63
CA LEU A 44 -2.33 -4.81 -1.62
C LEU A 44 -3.19 -3.64 -1.10
N GLY A 45 -3.96 -3.84 -0.03
CA GLY A 45 -4.71 -2.77 0.63
C GLY A 45 -5.96 -2.28 -0.10
N TYR A 46 -6.45 -2.94 -1.14
CA TYR A 46 -7.62 -2.45 -1.90
C TYR A 46 -8.95 -2.43 -1.10
N GLY A 47 -9.02 -3.09 0.04
CA GLY A 47 -10.19 -3.15 0.92
C GLY A 47 -11.18 -4.26 0.56
N ASP A 48 -12.28 -4.33 1.32
CA ASP A 48 -13.28 -5.38 1.19
C ASP A 48 -14.10 -5.25 -0.11
N ASN A 49 -14.47 -6.38 -0.70
CA ASN A 49 -15.25 -6.47 -1.95
C ASN A 49 -14.60 -5.85 -3.20
N LYS A 50 -13.30 -5.53 -3.14
CA LYS A 50 -12.50 -5.10 -4.30
C LYS A 50 -11.73 -6.27 -4.91
N PRO A 51 -11.19 -6.13 -6.14
CA PRO A 51 -10.31 -7.12 -6.73
C PRO A 51 -9.18 -7.46 -5.76
N LYS A 52 -8.87 -8.75 -5.59
CA LYS A 52 -7.82 -9.16 -4.65
C LYS A 52 -6.42 -8.97 -5.24
N SER A 53 -6.29 -8.95 -6.55
CA SER A 53 -5.01 -8.84 -7.27
C SER A 53 -5.08 -7.80 -8.38
N SER A 54 -3.91 -7.34 -8.82
CA SER A 54 -3.77 -6.45 -9.96
C SER A 54 -2.48 -6.76 -10.71
N THR A 55 -2.56 -6.84 -12.03
CA THR A 55 -1.39 -7.02 -12.90
C THR A 55 -0.66 -5.70 -13.20
N THR A 56 -1.32 -4.57 -12.97
CA THR A 56 -0.79 -3.22 -13.18
C THR A 56 -0.73 -2.44 -11.88
N ALA A 57 0.14 -1.43 -11.83
CA ALA A 57 0.24 -0.53 -10.68
C ALA A 57 -1.13 0.15 -10.42
N GLN A 58 -1.66 0.01 -9.21
CA GLN A 58 -2.91 0.66 -8.81
C GLN A 58 -2.73 1.45 -7.53
N GLU A 59 -3.36 2.61 -7.49
CA GLU A 59 -3.44 3.43 -6.28
C GLU A 59 -4.36 2.78 -5.24
N VAL A 60 -3.87 2.73 -4.01
CA VAL A 60 -4.56 2.16 -2.86
C VAL A 60 -5.55 3.19 -2.31
N LYS A 61 -6.76 3.19 -2.88
CA LYS A 61 -7.83 4.15 -2.54
C LYS A 61 -8.29 4.12 -1.08
N THR A 62 -7.99 3.06 -0.34
CA THR A 62 -8.29 2.98 1.10
C THR A 62 -7.38 3.89 1.93
N LEU A 63 -6.22 4.26 1.39
CA LEU A 63 -5.24 5.17 1.99
C LEU A 63 -5.32 6.58 1.36
N ASP A 64 -6.45 6.93 0.73
CA ASP A 64 -6.59 8.20 0.03
C ASP A 64 -6.48 9.41 0.97
N GLY A 65 -5.50 10.26 0.65
CA GLY A 65 -5.03 11.39 1.44
C GLY A 65 -4.59 11.03 2.86
N ILE A 66 -4.07 9.82 3.04
CA ILE A 66 -3.13 9.48 4.11
C ILE A 66 -1.74 9.47 3.47
N TYR A 67 -0.82 10.28 4.00
CA TYR A 67 0.53 10.35 3.46
C TYR A 67 1.39 9.15 3.95
N PRO A 68 1.87 8.26 3.06
CA PRO A 68 2.73 7.14 3.47
C PRO A 68 4.18 7.63 3.60
N GLU A 69 4.78 7.54 4.77
CA GLU A 69 6.21 7.88 4.95
C GLU A 69 7.12 6.76 4.48
N GLN A 70 6.80 5.54 4.90
CA GLN A 70 7.57 4.34 4.61
C GLN A 70 6.65 3.14 4.43
N VAL A 71 7.03 2.24 3.54
CA VAL A 71 6.32 0.99 3.30
C VAL A 71 7.28 -0.19 3.48
N VAL A 72 6.80 -1.25 4.13
CA VAL A 72 7.51 -2.53 4.25
C VAL A 72 6.54 -3.68 4.02
N MET A 73 7.06 -4.83 3.60
CA MET A 73 6.26 -6.03 3.37
C MET A 73 6.94 -7.23 4.02
N GLY A 74 6.12 -8.10 4.61
CA GLY A 74 6.49 -9.48 4.91
C GLY A 74 6.14 -10.41 3.74
N TYR A 75 6.03 -11.70 4.03
CA TYR A 75 5.71 -12.70 3.00
C TYR A 75 4.32 -12.48 2.36
N ALA A 76 3.32 -12.12 3.19
CA ALA A 76 1.91 -12.00 2.80
C ALA A 76 1.18 -10.86 3.55
N HIS A 77 1.92 -9.87 4.05
CA HIS A 77 1.36 -8.69 4.73
C HIS A 77 2.18 -7.44 4.38
N SER A 78 1.57 -6.28 4.51
CA SER A 78 2.20 -4.97 4.34
C SER A 78 2.07 -4.15 5.62
N LEU A 79 3.05 -3.30 5.88
CA LEU A 79 3.02 -2.30 6.92
C LEU A 79 3.36 -0.96 6.29
N VAL A 80 2.63 0.07 6.70
CA VAL A 80 2.81 1.44 6.20
C VAL A 80 2.90 2.36 7.41
N ILE A 81 3.92 3.21 7.44
CA ILE A 81 4.00 4.33 8.37
C ILE A 81 3.21 5.48 7.77
N ALA A 82 2.13 5.88 8.43
CA ALA A 82 1.31 7.00 8.02
C ALA A 82 1.66 8.26 8.82
N ARG A 83 1.79 9.39 8.12
CA ARG A 83 1.99 10.69 8.75
C ARG A 83 0.72 11.13 9.49
N GLN A 84 0.91 11.78 10.63
CA GLN A 84 -0.17 12.19 11.54
C GLN A 84 0.07 13.60 12.11
N GLU A 85 0.69 14.48 11.33
CA GLU A 85 1.08 15.81 11.79
C GLU A 85 -0.09 16.79 11.85
N THR A 86 -1.07 16.63 10.96
CA THR A 86 -2.26 17.50 10.90
C THR A 86 -3.49 16.83 11.51
N GLU A 87 -4.42 17.64 12.03
CA GLU A 87 -5.70 17.13 12.56
C GLU A 87 -6.51 16.38 11.48
N GLN A 88 -6.44 16.83 10.22
CA GLN A 88 -7.10 16.20 9.09
C GLN A 88 -6.57 14.78 8.81
N GLU A 89 -5.25 14.58 8.88
CA GLU A 89 -4.63 13.25 8.74
C GLU A 89 -5.03 12.34 9.91
N GLN A 90 -5.02 12.87 11.13
CA GLN A 90 -5.43 12.10 12.32
C GLN A 90 -6.90 11.66 12.24
N GLU A 91 -7.80 12.52 11.77
CA GLU A 91 -9.20 12.15 11.56
C GLU A 91 -9.37 11.05 10.51
N LYS A 92 -8.58 11.08 9.42
CA LYS A 92 -8.60 10.01 8.42
C LYS A 92 -8.07 8.70 8.98
N LEU A 93 -6.99 8.75 9.74
CA LEU A 93 -6.42 7.56 10.39
C LEU A 93 -7.40 6.93 11.37
N LYS A 94 -8.15 7.75 12.14
CA LYS A 94 -9.19 7.27 13.06
C LYS A 94 -10.38 6.61 12.36
N LYS A 95 -10.61 6.88 11.06
CA LYS A 95 -11.66 6.23 10.27
C LYS A 95 -11.28 4.83 9.81
N LEU A 96 -10.00 4.47 9.88
CA LEU A 96 -9.55 3.12 9.55
C LEU A 96 -10.01 2.12 10.61
N PRO A 97 -10.32 0.87 10.23
CA PRO A 97 -10.73 -0.15 11.17
C PRO A 97 -9.61 -0.48 12.15
N GLU A 98 -9.93 -0.50 13.44
CA GLU A 98 -8.99 -0.91 14.48
C GLU A 98 -8.99 -2.45 14.60
N TYR A 99 -7.81 -3.04 14.42
CA TYR A 99 -7.64 -4.48 14.50
C TYR A 99 -7.19 -4.91 15.90
N ASN A 100 -8.11 -5.51 16.65
CA ASN A 100 -7.87 -6.05 18.00
C ASN A 100 -7.95 -7.59 17.96
N PRO A 101 -6.83 -8.31 17.79
CA PRO A 101 -6.84 -9.77 17.74
C PRO A 101 -7.25 -10.36 19.10
N ARG A 102 -8.00 -11.46 19.06
CA ARG A 102 -8.38 -12.18 20.29
C ARG A 102 -7.13 -12.71 20.99
N MET A 103 -6.89 -12.27 22.21
CA MET A 103 -5.82 -12.82 23.06
C MET A 103 -6.17 -14.24 23.50
N LEU A 104 -5.14 -15.10 23.56
CA LEU A 104 -5.22 -16.50 23.97
C LEU A 104 -5.52 -16.65 25.46
#